data_AF-A0A7X6PBU2-F1
#
_entry.id   AF-A0A7X6PBU2-F1
#
_cell.length_a   1.000
_cell.length_b   1.000
_cell.length_c   1.000
_cell.angle_alpha   90.00
_cell.angle_beta   90.00
_cell.angle_gamma   90.00
#
_symmetry.space_group_name_H-M   'P 1'
#
loop_
_entity.id
_entity.type
_entity.pdbx_description
1 polymer ?
#
loop_
_entity_poly.entity_id
_entity_poly.type
_entity_poly.pdbx_seq_one_letter_code
_entity_poly.pdbx_strand_id
1 'polypeptide(L)'
;MKKLVLVFIVSFSFICLWGLIESNPSGGTWNDGNSWIGGLVPSPEDDVLITSNIVINVDASCHNFTISSSGLIQNSYGDHRQFTINGNLSNAGFIKNNPNGYYLFVYVKGNVENSGFILNYELAFLGEEAQYFTNSGSLSPAYLIDNYPNSSVILLSDISTNNTIIDFNNDRLVLNSASGTFNLSMSGGYMIDTILEGGNGATLSMTGGCYLENSYADEIVFNGTIIIKDNVVIDYLINQATVYNYFGDNRTFTINQRLDNYGIICNNPTAYLLFVNIAGDVNNYGTIRSNKIYLTGAAQHKLYQSDSYHSFNCNNFIVSGEGSTKALSNIYFLNCEINLNNTTMILHNEDNSYGLYLDSGKLLYAILEGGTASVLNLVNNAYLSNVSMDDFIWQGTVIIENNVSINNLINQATVYNYSGDHRTLTINQRLDNYETICNSPNTHWLFLTIAGDLYNYGTIFNYQINLISNTQHILLVQDENHSIACSHFYIDSVGISKALSDLYYANCEINLNGTIMMLYDEDNSYSLYINGGKLLNASFDGGTESVLKLENNAYLSNVTMDDFIWQGTVIIENNVSINNLINQAT
;
A
#
# COMPACT_ATOMS: atom_id res chain seq x y z
N MET A 1 69.37 0.57 -63.01
CA MET A 1 68.99 -0.60 -63.83
C MET A 1 67.96 -1.42 -63.04
N LYS A 2 66.81 -1.72 -63.68
CA LYS A 2 65.95 -2.91 -63.54
C LYS A 2 65.62 -3.42 -62.12
N LYS A 3 64.37 -3.24 -61.68
CA LYS A 3 63.24 -4.22 -61.76
C LYS A 3 63.54 -5.54 -61.04
N LEU A 4 62.77 -5.84 -59.97
CA LEU A 4 61.78 -6.92 -60.00
C LEU A 4 60.81 -6.79 -58.81
N VAL A 5 59.56 -6.42 -59.11
CA VAL A 5 58.41 -6.55 -58.21
C VAL A 5 57.82 -7.92 -58.50
N LEU A 6 57.73 -8.75 -57.46
CA LEU A 6 57.04 -10.05 -57.50
C LEU A 6 55.55 -9.78 -57.28
N VAL A 7 54.74 -10.07 -58.29
CA VAL A 7 53.27 -10.00 -58.23
C VAL A 7 52.77 -11.30 -57.62
N PHE A 8 52.12 -11.22 -56.46
CA PHE A 8 51.22 -12.26 -55.95
C PHE A 8 49.81 -11.93 -56.43
N ILE A 9 49.27 -12.78 -57.32
CA ILE A 9 47.84 -12.78 -57.66
C ILE A 9 47.14 -13.55 -56.53
N VAL A 10 46.39 -12.83 -55.70
CA VAL A 10 45.36 -13.43 -54.84
C VAL A 10 44.03 -13.18 -55.54
N SER A 11 43.39 -14.28 -55.96
CA SER A 11 42.02 -14.25 -56.47
C SER A 11 41.09 -13.83 -55.34
N PHE A 12 40.49 -12.65 -55.45
CA PHE A 12 39.35 -12.30 -54.63
C PHE A 12 38.16 -13.13 -55.09
N SER A 13 37.73 -14.01 -54.20
CA SER A 13 36.41 -14.60 -54.16
C SER A 13 35.33 -13.52 -54.21
N PHE A 14 34.29 -13.77 -55.00
CA PHE A 14 33.08 -12.95 -55.09
C PHE A 14 32.56 -12.61 -53.70
N ILE A 15 32.60 -11.32 -53.35
CA ILE A 15 31.73 -10.73 -52.35
C ILE A 15 30.42 -10.51 -53.11
N CYS A 16 29.32 -11.12 -52.68
CA CYS A 16 27.98 -10.68 -53.10
C CYS A 16 27.82 -9.23 -52.64
N LEU A 17 28.07 -8.28 -53.55
CA LEU A 17 27.63 -6.90 -53.39
C LEU A 17 26.14 -6.91 -53.71
N TRP A 18 25.29 -6.74 -52.70
CA TRP A 18 23.88 -6.40 -52.95
C TRP A 18 23.83 -5.09 -53.76
N GLY A 19 22.97 -5.06 -54.77
CA GLY A 19 22.87 -3.93 -55.69
C GLY A 19 22.16 -2.77 -55.01
N LEU A 20 22.84 -1.64 -54.83
CA LEU A 20 22.19 -0.41 -54.40
C LEU A 20 21.36 0.16 -55.57
N ILE A 21 20.04 0.23 -55.40
CA ILE A 21 19.10 0.83 -56.35
C ILE A 21 18.61 2.16 -55.79
N GLU A 22 18.82 3.24 -56.55
CA GLU A 22 18.42 4.59 -56.16
C GLU A 22 17.20 5.07 -56.93
N SER A 23 16.28 5.77 -56.26
CA SER A 23 15.12 6.40 -56.90
C SER A 23 15.53 7.47 -57.90
N ASN A 24 14.87 7.54 -59.05
CA ASN A 24 15.03 8.62 -60.02
C ASN A 24 14.55 9.95 -59.40
N PRO A 25 15.25 11.10 -59.61
CA PRO A 25 14.82 12.39 -59.06
C PRO A 25 13.38 12.82 -59.41
N SER A 26 12.83 12.32 -60.52
CA SER A 26 11.43 12.57 -60.92
C SER A 26 10.39 11.80 -60.08
N GLY A 27 10.83 10.81 -59.30
CA GLY A 27 9.97 9.93 -58.51
C GLY A 27 9.16 8.95 -59.37
N GLY A 28 8.04 8.49 -58.82
CA GLY A 28 7.05 7.67 -59.52
C GLY A 28 6.52 6.53 -58.67
N THR A 29 6.36 5.35 -59.26
CA THR A 29 5.76 4.19 -58.59
C THR A 29 6.73 3.04 -58.48
N TRP A 30 6.66 2.24 -57.41
CA TRP A 30 7.60 1.17 -57.13
C TRP A 30 7.82 0.22 -58.31
N ASN A 31 6.73 -0.24 -58.95
CA ASN A 31 6.80 -1.23 -60.04
C ASN A 31 7.07 -0.63 -61.44
N ASP A 32 7.52 0.61 -61.55
CA ASP A 32 7.91 1.24 -62.83
C ASP A 32 9.42 1.40 -62.89
N GLY A 33 10.07 0.79 -63.88
CA GLY A 33 11.50 0.92 -64.11
C GLY A 33 11.96 2.37 -64.26
N ASN A 34 11.11 3.28 -64.76
CA ASN A 34 11.46 4.70 -64.90
C ASN A 34 11.64 5.42 -63.56
N SER A 35 11.08 4.87 -62.48
CA SER A 35 11.22 5.39 -61.12
C SER A 35 12.58 5.08 -60.49
N TRP A 36 13.45 4.33 -61.18
CA TRP A 36 14.73 3.87 -60.65
C TRP A 36 15.88 4.25 -61.59
N ILE A 37 17.00 4.68 -61.00
CA ILE A 37 18.23 4.93 -61.76
C ILE A 37 18.71 3.60 -62.33
N GLY A 38 18.86 3.55 -63.66
CA GLY A 38 19.25 2.33 -64.38
C GLY A 38 18.09 1.43 -64.80
N GLY A 39 16.83 1.78 -64.50
CA GLY A 39 15.65 1.05 -65.01
C GLY A 39 15.31 -0.24 -64.27
N LEU A 40 15.99 -0.53 -63.16
CA LEU A 40 15.82 -1.77 -62.39
C LEU A 40 14.85 -1.56 -61.23
N VAL A 41 13.73 -2.28 -61.25
CA VAL A 41 12.78 -2.31 -60.13
C VAL A 41 13.37 -3.13 -58.99
N PRO A 42 13.41 -2.62 -57.74
CA PRO A 42 13.96 -3.36 -56.61
C PRO A 42 13.24 -4.68 -56.32
N SER A 43 14.05 -5.67 -55.98
CA SER A 43 13.66 -6.99 -55.49
C SER A 43 13.98 -7.14 -54.00
N PRO A 44 13.51 -8.22 -53.34
CA PRO A 44 13.79 -8.47 -51.91
C PRO A 44 15.27 -8.55 -51.52
N GLU A 45 16.18 -8.72 -52.48
CA GLU A 45 17.64 -8.87 -52.29
C GLU A 45 18.42 -7.56 -52.51
N ASP A 46 17.73 -6.49 -52.95
CA ASP A 46 18.38 -5.23 -53.31
C ASP A 46 18.33 -4.22 -52.16
N ASP A 47 19.43 -3.48 -51.97
CA ASP A 47 19.45 -2.33 -51.07
C ASP A 47 18.87 -1.12 -51.81
N VAL A 48 18.00 -0.35 -51.16
CA VAL A 48 17.29 0.76 -51.82
C VAL A 48 17.56 2.09 -51.13
N LEU A 49 17.86 3.12 -51.93
CA LEU A 49 17.98 4.51 -51.51
C LEU A 49 16.88 5.37 -52.16
N ILE A 50 16.06 6.00 -51.33
CA ILE A 50 15.01 6.93 -51.76
C ILE A 50 15.48 8.37 -51.56
N THR A 51 15.56 9.11 -52.66
CA THR A 51 15.88 10.55 -52.68
C THR A 51 14.73 11.41 -53.21
N SER A 52 13.65 10.77 -53.67
CA SER A 52 12.47 11.38 -54.30
C SER A 52 11.16 10.77 -53.79
N ASN A 53 10.03 11.12 -54.42
CA ASN A 53 8.72 10.58 -54.07
C ASN A 53 8.47 9.24 -54.79
N ILE A 54 8.38 8.15 -54.04
CA ILE A 54 8.02 6.83 -54.55
C ILE A 54 6.70 6.36 -53.94
N VAL A 55 5.77 5.97 -54.81
CA VAL A 55 4.47 5.41 -54.45
C VAL A 55 4.52 3.89 -54.52
N ILE A 56 4.25 3.21 -53.41
CA ILE A 56 4.06 1.76 -53.35
C ILE A 56 2.73 1.45 -54.04
N ASN A 57 2.76 1.06 -55.32
CA ASN A 57 1.58 0.77 -56.14
C ASN A 57 1.24 -0.72 -56.20
N VAL A 58 2.18 -1.58 -55.79
CA VAL A 58 2.06 -3.04 -55.59
C VAL A 58 2.68 -3.38 -54.25
N ASP A 59 2.38 -4.54 -53.68
CA ASP A 59 3.14 -5.01 -52.52
C ASP A 59 4.61 -5.14 -52.89
N ALA A 60 5.46 -4.57 -52.07
CA ALA A 60 6.85 -4.30 -52.40
C ALA A 60 7.77 -4.86 -51.32
N SER A 61 9.01 -5.15 -51.71
CA SER A 61 10.03 -5.56 -50.75
C SER A 61 11.43 -5.21 -51.24
N CYS A 62 12.35 -5.07 -50.28
CA CYS A 62 13.77 -4.85 -50.51
C CYS A 62 14.59 -5.50 -49.38
N HIS A 63 15.92 -5.46 -49.52
CA HIS A 63 16.83 -5.87 -48.46
C HIS A 63 17.00 -4.74 -47.42
N ASN A 64 17.97 -3.83 -47.55
CA ASN A 64 18.02 -2.61 -46.73
C ASN A 64 17.24 -1.47 -47.37
N PHE A 65 16.71 -0.57 -46.55
CA PHE A 65 15.96 0.60 -47.01
C PHE A 65 16.47 1.88 -46.38
N THR A 66 16.94 2.81 -47.21
CA THR A 66 17.40 4.14 -46.79
C THR A 66 16.54 5.21 -47.45
N ILE A 67 16.04 6.17 -46.67
CA ILE A 67 15.29 7.33 -47.17
C ILE A 67 16.07 8.59 -46.79
N SER A 68 16.45 9.40 -47.77
CA SER A 68 17.05 10.71 -47.52
C SER A 68 16.01 11.72 -47.02
N SER A 69 16.44 12.88 -46.54
CA SER A 69 15.54 13.92 -46.03
C SER A 69 14.55 14.50 -47.05
N SER A 70 14.81 14.33 -48.35
CA SER A 70 13.88 14.70 -49.43
C SER A 70 12.98 13.55 -49.88
N GLY A 71 13.23 12.33 -49.42
CA GLY A 71 12.52 11.13 -49.83
C GLY A 71 11.13 11.02 -49.21
N LEU A 72 10.21 10.43 -49.97
CA LEU A 72 8.85 10.11 -49.52
C LEU A 72 8.43 8.73 -50.01
N ILE A 73 7.90 7.93 -49.08
CA ILE A 73 7.21 6.68 -49.34
C ILE A 73 5.78 6.76 -48.86
N GLN A 74 4.86 6.37 -49.73
CA GLN A 74 3.43 6.24 -49.42
C GLN A 74 2.78 5.18 -50.31
N ASN A 75 1.63 4.64 -49.91
CA ASN A 75 0.84 3.74 -50.76
C ASN A 75 0.09 4.49 -51.88
N SER A 76 -0.41 3.73 -52.86
CA SER A 76 -1.29 4.27 -53.90
C SER A 76 -2.66 4.68 -53.33
N TYR A 77 -3.38 5.54 -54.05
CA TYR A 77 -4.69 6.04 -53.65
C TYR A 77 -5.74 4.94 -53.46
N GLY A 78 -5.69 3.87 -54.27
CA GLY A 78 -6.80 2.93 -54.43
C GLY A 78 -6.75 1.66 -53.58
N ASP A 79 -5.64 1.35 -52.89
CA ASP A 79 -5.49 0.07 -52.18
C ASP A 79 -4.60 0.14 -50.94
N HIS A 80 -4.82 -0.80 -50.03
CA HIS A 80 -3.86 -1.17 -48.99
C HIS A 80 -2.59 -1.75 -49.61
N ARG A 81 -1.44 -1.46 -49.02
CA ARG A 81 -0.16 -1.97 -49.50
C ARG A 81 0.76 -2.39 -48.37
N GLN A 82 1.42 -3.52 -48.59
CA GLN A 82 2.49 -4.02 -47.76
C GLN A 82 3.85 -3.62 -48.34
N PHE A 83 4.73 -3.16 -47.48
CA PHE A 83 6.12 -2.94 -47.80
C PHE A 83 7.03 -3.68 -46.81
N THR A 84 7.77 -4.66 -47.29
CA THR A 84 8.62 -5.53 -46.47
C THR A 84 10.10 -5.23 -46.68
N ILE A 85 10.78 -4.85 -45.60
CA ILE A 85 12.21 -4.56 -45.54
C ILE A 85 12.87 -5.74 -44.83
N ASN A 86 13.61 -6.57 -45.57
CA ASN A 86 14.24 -7.78 -45.01
C ASN A 86 15.48 -7.49 -44.17
N GLY A 87 16.08 -6.32 -44.31
CA GLY A 87 17.20 -5.81 -43.54
C GLY A 87 16.83 -4.58 -42.72
N ASN A 88 17.73 -3.61 -42.66
CA ASN A 88 17.59 -2.40 -41.85
C ASN A 88 16.79 -1.30 -42.56
N LEU A 89 16.03 -0.52 -41.77
CA LEU A 89 15.38 0.72 -42.17
C LEU A 89 16.14 1.92 -41.60
N SER A 90 16.64 2.81 -42.46
CA SER A 90 17.16 4.14 -42.08
C SER A 90 16.32 5.24 -42.75
N ASN A 91 15.51 5.96 -41.97
CA ASN A 91 14.59 6.97 -42.47
C ASN A 91 15.00 8.39 -42.00
N ALA A 92 15.34 9.26 -42.95
CA ALA A 92 15.45 10.70 -42.72
C ALA A 92 14.33 11.52 -43.38
N GLY A 93 13.47 10.87 -44.18
CA GLY A 93 12.39 11.49 -44.97
C GLY A 93 11.00 11.18 -44.41
N PHE A 94 10.05 10.84 -45.29
CA PHE A 94 8.67 10.55 -44.92
C PHE A 94 8.25 9.11 -45.28
N ILE A 95 7.67 8.42 -44.31
CA ILE A 95 6.91 7.18 -44.50
C ILE A 95 5.49 7.47 -44.01
N LYS A 96 4.49 7.45 -44.90
CA LYS A 96 3.12 7.82 -44.51
C LYS A 96 2.05 7.13 -45.33
N ASN A 97 0.84 7.08 -44.80
CA ASN A 97 -0.33 6.75 -45.60
C ASN A 97 -0.56 7.82 -46.68
N ASN A 98 -1.12 7.41 -47.82
CA ASN A 98 -1.66 8.36 -48.78
C ASN A 98 -2.80 9.15 -48.10
N PRO A 99 -2.76 10.50 -48.06
CA PRO A 99 -3.75 11.30 -47.33
C PRO A 99 -5.21 11.08 -47.77
N ASN A 100 -5.42 10.66 -49.02
CA ASN A 100 -6.75 10.38 -49.55
C ASN A 100 -6.95 8.89 -49.88
N GLY A 101 -6.00 8.03 -49.51
CA GLY A 101 -6.02 6.61 -49.85
C GLY A 101 -6.19 5.70 -48.64
N TYR A 102 -5.82 4.44 -48.85
CA TYR A 102 -5.88 3.37 -47.85
C TYR A 102 -4.61 3.32 -46.99
N TYR A 103 -4.39 2.20 -46.30
CA TYR A 103 -3.31 2.02 -45.33
C TYR A 103 -2.02 1.45 -45.93
N LEU A 104 -0.88 1.98 -45.47
CA LEU A 104 0.45 1.46 -45.71
C LEU A 104 0.95 0.68 -44.48
N PHE A 105 1.22 -0.60 -44.69
CA PHE A 105 1.80 -1.53 -43.72
C PHE A 105 3.29 -1.67 -44.01
N VAL A 106 4.14 -1.34 -43.03
CA VAL A 106 5.59 -1.39 -43.16
C VAL A 106 6.14 -2.42 -42.21
N TYR A 107 6.78 -3.45 -42.77
CA TYR A 107 7.31 -4.59 -42.04
C TYR A 107 8.82 -4.58 -42.11
N VAL A 108 9.49 -4.57 -40.97
CA VAL A 108 10.96 -4.49 -40.90
C VAL A 108 11.49 -5.70 -40.14
N LYS A 109 12.42 -6.43 -40.75
CA LYS A 109 13.08 -7.59 -40.12
C LYS A 109 14.41 -7.26 -39.46
N GLY A 110 15.04 -6.14 -39.84
CA GLY A 110 16.26 -5.63 -39.22
C GLY A 110 16.02 -4.39 -38.35
N ASN A 111 17.08 -3.64 -38.06
CA ASN A 111 17.02 -2.48 -37.18
C ASN A 111 16.28 -1.31 -37.80
N VAL A 112 15.72 -0.44 -36.97
CA VAL A 112 15.02 0.78 -37.39
C VAL A 112 15.75 2.00 -36.83
N GLU A 113 16.15 2.91 -37.71
CA GLU A 113 16.62 4.25 -37.37
C GLU A 113 15.70 5.28 -38.02
N ASN A 114 15.05 6.12 -37.22
CA ASN A 114 14.19 7.20 -37.70
C ASN A 114 14.68 8.56 -37.23
N SER A 115 15.08 9.41 -38.17
CA SER A 115 15.29 10.86 -37.99
C SER A 115 14.28 11.71 -38.75
N GLY A 116 13.40 11.07 -39.54
CA GLY A 116 12.34 11.69 -40.33
C GLY A 116 10.95 11.54 -39.69
N PHE A 117 9.96 11.19 -40.52
CA PHE A 117 8.56 11.03 -40.12
C PHE A 117 8.06 9.63 -40.47
N ILE A 118 7.52 8.92 -39.48
CA ILE A 118 6.80 7.65 -39.63
C ILE A 118 5.35 7.89 -39.19
N LEU A 119 4.45 7.95 -40.18
CA LEU A 119 3.03 8.34 -40.05
C LEU A 119 2.11 7.39 -40.85
N ASN A 120 2.59 6.17 -41.10
CA ASN A 120 1.83 5.16 -41.82
C ASN A 120 0.85 4.44 -40.89
N TYR A 121 0.14 3.44 -41.40
CA TYR A 121 -0.84 2.74 -40.58
C TYR A 121 -0.17 1.81 -39.56
N GLU A 122 0.78 0.99 -40.00
CA GLU A 122 1.41 -0.01 -39.15
C GLU A 122 2.91 -0.08 -39.40
N LEU A 123 3.70 0.11 -38.36
CA LEU A 123 5.11 -0.27 -38.33
C LEU A 123 5.22 -1.55 -37.52
N ALA A 124 5.56 -2.67 -38.17
CA ALA A 124 5.73 -3.96 -37.52
C ALA A 124 7.20 -4.42 -37.55
N PHE A 125 7.68 -4.85 -36.38
CA PHE A 125 8.92 -5.57 -36.19
C PHE A 125 8.66 -7.06 -36.44
N LEU A 126 9.36 -7.66 -37.41
CA LEU A 126 9.20 -9.05 -37.87
C LEU A 126 10.53 -9.82 -37.91
N GLY A 127 11.56 -9.32 -37.21
CA GLY A 127 12.85 -10.00 -37.09
C GLY A 127 12.72 -11.24 -36.22
N GLU A 128 13.54 -12.26 -36.48
CA GLU A 128 13.59 -13.46 -35.61
C GLU A 128 14.57 -13.28 -34.43
N GLU A 129 15.34 -12.20 -34.46
CA GLU A 129 16.35 -11.81 -33.46
C GLU A 129 16.01 -10.43 -32.91
N ALA A 130 16.66 -10.03 -31.82
CA ALA A 130 16.44 -8.71 -31.23
C ALA A 130 16.67 -7.58 -32.26
N GLN A 131 15.72 -6.66 -32.36
CA GLN A 131 15.78 -5.51 -33.26
C GLN A 131 16.08 -4.23 -32.47
N TYR A 132 17.01 -3.42 -32.97
CA TYR A 132 17.37 -2.15 -32.35
C TYR A 132 16.57 -1.01 -32.96
N PHE A 133 16.00 -0.16 -32.12
CA PHE A 133 15.18 0.97 -32.53
C PHE A 133 15.71 2.30 -32.02
N THR A 134 16.05 3.20 -32.95
CA THR A 134 16.40 4.59 -32.67
C THR A 134 15.38 5.52 -33.33
N ASN A 135 14.91 6.52 -32.59
CA ASN A 135 14.04 7.56 -33.10
C ASN A 135 14.46 8.94 -32.56
N SER A 136 14.94 9.80 -33.45
CA SER A 136 15.09 11.25 -33.22
C SER A 136 14.06 12.09 -33.99
N GLY A 137 13.28 11.46 -34.86
CA GLY A 137 12.22 12.07 -35.65
C GLY A 137 10.82 11.97 -35.04
N SER A 138 9.80 12.14 -35.87
CA SER A 138 8.39 11.96 -35.51
C SER A 138 7.95 10.52 -35.74
N LEU A 139 7.34 9.93 -34.71
CA LEU A 139 6.84 8.55 -34.71
C LEU A 139 5.37 8.55 -34.30
N SER A 140 4.46 8.45 -35.27
CA SER A 140 3.02 8.34 -35.01
C SER A 140 2.35 7.40 -36.01
N PRO A 141 2.81 6.14 -36.15
CA PRO A 141 2.01 5.15 -36.85
C PRO A 141 0.72 4.89 -36.05
N ALA A 142 -0.34 4.42 -36.71
CA ALA A 142 -1.54 4.03 -35.97
C ALA A 142 -1.28 2.79 -35.08
N TYR A 143 -0.42 1.88 -35.55
CA TYR A 143 0.02 0.68 -34.85
C TYR A 143 1.55 0.56 -34.86
N LEU A 144 2.12 0.27 -33.70
CA LEU A 144 3.51 -0.11 -33.51
C LEU A 144 3.51 -1.52 -32.91
N ILE A 145 3.87 -2.50 -33.73
CA ILE A 145 3.63 -3.93 -33.42
C ILE A 145 4.93 -4.71 -33.45
N ASP A 146 5.05 -5.69 -32.58
CA ASP A 146 5.98 -6.81 -32.74
C ASP A 146 5.18 -8.11 -32.86
N ASN A 147 5.28 -8.79 -34.00
CA ASN A 147 4.50 -10.00 -34.30
C ASN A 147 5.31 -11.29 -34.18
N TYR A 148 6.59 -11.24 -33.79
CA TYR A 148 7.41 -12.43 -33.68
C TYR A 148 7.69 -12.73 -32.20
N PRO A 149 7.10 -13.80 -31.62
CA PRO A 149 7.36 -14.12 -30.23
C PRO A 149 8.85 -14.38 -29.99
N ASN A 150 9.43 -13.68 -29.01
CA ASN A 150 10.83 -13.70 -28.55
C ASN A 150 11.83 -12.81 -29.33
N SER A 151 11.39 -11.87 -30.18
CA SER A 151 12.23 -10.87 -30.85
C SER A 151 12.21 -9.50 -30.16
N SER A 152 12.79 -9.39 -28.96
CA SER A 152 12.82 -8.12 -28.21
C SER A 152 13.17 -6.90 -29.08
N VAL A 153 12.36 -5.84 -29.00
CA VAL A 153 12.72 -4.54 -29.57
C VAL A 153 13.46 -3.73 -28.52
N ILE A 154 14.72 -3.38 -28.80
CA ILE A 154 15.63 -2.70 -27.88
C ILE A 154 15.78 -1.24 -28.29
N LEU A 155 15.41 -0.32 -27.38
CA LEU A 155 15.58 1.09 -27.63
C LEU A 155 17.04 1.52 -27.52
N LEU A 156 17.42 2.44 -28.40
CA LEU A 156 18.69 3.17 -28.38
C LEU A 156 18.49 4.69 -28.27
N SER A 157 17.25 5.13 -28.11
CA SER A 157 16.86 6.51 -27.83
C SER A 157 15.50 6.54 -27.15
N ASP A 158 15.15 7.68 -26.55
CA ASP A 158 13.78 7.94 -26.13
C ASP A 158 12.84 7.88 -27.35
N ILE A 159 11.61 7.38 -27.14
CA ILE A 159 10.56 7.34 -28.14
C ILE A 159 9.32 8.07 -27.66
N SER A 160 8.67 8.80 -28.56
CA SER A 160 7.42 9.52 -28.28
C SER A 160 6.43 9.26 -29.39
N THR A 161 5.22 8.83 -29.01
CA THR A 161 4.14 8.47 -29.93
C THR A 161 2.89 9.29 -29.70
N ASN A 162 2.07 9.42 -30.75
CA ASN A 162 0.81 10.16 -30.70
C ASN A 162 -0.30 9.37 -31.39
N ASN A 163 -1.38 9.08 -30.65
CA ASN A 163 -2.51 8.26 -31.08
C ASN A 163 -2.08 6.89 -31.65
N THR A 164 -1.03 6.30 -31.07
CA THR A 164 -0.48 5.01 -31.48
C THR A 164 -0.96 3.89 -30.55
N ILE A 165 -1.32 2.77 -31.15
CA ILE A 165 -1.55 1.51 -30.45
C ILE A 165 -0.22 0.75 -30.43
N ILE A 166 0.28 0.45 -29.23
CA ILE A 166 1.48 -0.37 -29.04
C ILE A 166 1.01 -1.77 -28.64
N ASP A 167 1.34 -2.76 -29.46
CA ASP A 167 0.96 -4.17 -29.24
C ASP A 167 2.14 -5.06 -29.59
N PHE A 168 2.83 -5.57 -28.58
CA PHE A 168 4.03 -6.38 -28.78
C PHE A 168 3.73 -7.88 -28.63
N ASN A 169 2.45 -8.28 -28.71
CA ASN A 169 2.02 -9.68 -28.68
C ASN A 169 2.65 -10.53 -27.56
N ASN A 170 2.77 -9.94 -26.37
CA ASN A 170 3.42 -10.45 -25.15
C ASN A 170 4.94 -10.54 -25.19
N ASP A 171 5.59 -9.79 -26.09
CA ASP A 171 7.04 -9.68 -26.16
C ASP A 171 7.57 -8.40 -25.51
N ARG A 172 8.89 -8.26 -25.53
CA ARG A 172 9.67 -7.27 -24.78
C ARG A 172 9.93 -6.01 -25.59
N LEU A 173 9.53 -4.89 -25.01
CA LEU A 173 10.08 -3.57 -25.33
C LEU A 173 11.12 -3.22 -24.27
N VAL A 174 12.40 -3.24 -24.65
CA VAL A 174 13.53 -3.04 -23.75
C VAL A 174 13.91 -1.55 -23.72
N LEU A 175 13.62 -0.91 -22.60
CA LEU A 175 13.91 0.51 -22.33
C LEU A 175 15.29 0.69 -21.70
N ASN A 176 15.80 -0.32 -21.01
CA ASN A 176 17.08 -0.28 -20.32
C ASN A 176 17.95 -1.45 -20.73
N SER A 177 19.13 -1.15 -21.28
CA SER A 177 20.08 -2.15 -21.75
C SER A 177 21.52 -1.68 -21.55
N ALA A 178 22.49 -2.47 -22.02
CA ALA A 178 23.90 -2.07 -22.01
C ALA A 178 24.17 -0.76 -22.78
N SER A 179 23.27 -0.36 -23.69
CA SER A 179 23.39 0.88 -24.45
C SER A 179 22.88 2.12 -23.71
N GLY A 180 22.17 1.96 -22.60
CA GLY A 180 21.60 3.05 -21.82
C GLY A 180 20.18 2.78 -21.35
N THR A 181 19.60 3.80 -20.70
CA THR A 181 18.23 3.82 -20.19
C THR A 181 17.46 4.88 -20.96
N PHE A 182 16.31 4.51 -21.51
CA PHE A 182 15.49 5.33 -22.39
C PHE A 182 14.03 5.39 -21.92
N ASN A 183 13.32 6.41 -22.38
CA ASN A 183 11.94 6.68 -22.00
C ASN A 183 10.97 6.42 -23.15
N LEU A 184 9.76 5.97 -22.80
CA LEU A 184 8.62 5.88 -23.70
C LEU A 184 7.57 6.92 -23.30
N SER A 185 7.21 7.79 -24.24
CA SER A 185 6.12 8.75 -24.09
C SER A 185 4.97 8.44 -25.05
N MET A 186 3.74 8.50 -24.56
CA MET A 186 2.53 8.29 -25.35
C MET A 186 1.53 9.43 -25.09
N SER A 187 0.93 9.96 -26.16
CA SER A 187 -0.18 10.90 -26.09
C SER A 187 -1.36 10.41 -26.92
N GLY A 188 -2.42 9.95 -26.26
CA GLY A 188 -3.50 9.20 -26.91
C GLY A 188 -3.04 7.81 -27.41
N GLY A 189 -4.01 6.98 -27.80
CA GLY A 189 -3.77 5.56 -28.10
C GLY A 189 -3.79 4.68 -26.84
N TYR A 190 -3.19 3.49 -26.90
CA TYR A 190 -3.12 2.55 -25.78
C TYR A 190 -2.01 1.52 -25.98
N MET A 191 -1.60 0.87 -24.90
CA MET A 191 -0.63 -0.23 -24.94
C MET A 191 -1.30 -1.51 -24.46
N ILE A 192 -1.13 -2.57 -25.25
CA ILE A 192 -1.63 -3.92 -24.96
C ILE A 192 -0.51 -4.94 -25.11
N ASP A 193 -0.65 -6.06 -24.41
CA ASP A 193 0.15 -7.27 -24.61
C ASP A 193 1.67 -6.94 -24.75
N THR A 194 2.21 -6.14 -23.84
CA THR A 194 3.60 -5.65 -23.88
C THR A 194 4.30 -5.94 -22.57
N ILE A 195 5.54 -6.44 -22.63
CA ILE A 195 6.45 -6.57 -21.49
C ILE A 195 7.48 -5.43 -21.59
N LEU A 196 7.44 -4.48 -20.65
CA LEU A 196 8.43 -3.42 -20.54
C LEU A 196 9.61 -3.90 -19.69
N GLU A 197 10.79 -3.99 -20.28
CA GLU A 197 12.04 -4.17 -19.53
C GLU A 197 12.67 -2.80 -19.28
N GLY A 198 12.31 -2.23 -18.14
CA GLY A 198 12.81 -0.96 -17.63
C GLY A 198 14.00 -1.14 -16.69
N GLY A 199 14.02 -0.36 -15.62
CA GLY A 199 15.14 -0.26 -14.69
C GLY A 199 15.96 1.02 -14.86
N ASN A 200 16.71 1.35 -13.80
CA ASN A 200 17.57 2.53 -13.72
C ASN A 200 16.82 3.85 -14.03
N GLY A 201 15.54 3.91 -13.64
CA GLY A 201 14.69 5.08 -13.84
C GLY A 201 14.06 5.23 -15.24
N ALA A 202 14.05 4.18 -16.07
CA ALA A 202 13.27 4.17 -17.31
C ALA A 202 11.83 4.60 -17.04
N THR A 203 11.31 5.53 -17.85
CA THR A 203 9.99 6.14 -17.62
C THR A 203 9.01 5.80 -18.73
N LEU A 204 7.81 5.36 -18.31
CA LEU A 204 6.60 5.35 -19.13
C LEU A 204 5.78 6.61 -18.81
N SER A 205 5.72 7.54 -19.76
CA SER A 205 4.91 8.76 -19.67
C SER A 205 3.66 8.63 -20.52
N MET A 206 2.48 8.72 -19.91
CA MET A 206 1.19 8.62 -20.63
C MET A 206 0.35 9.89 -20.45
N THR A 207 -0.31 10.34 -21.51
CA THR A 207 -1.24 11.47 -21.51
C THR A 207 -2.37 11.24 -22.51
N GLY A 208 -3.40 12.11 -22.54
CA GLY A 208 -4.41 12.06 -23.59
C GLY A 208 -5.35 10.84 -23.53
N GLY A 209 -5.55 10.26 -22.34
CA GLY A 209 -6.47 9.15 -22.13
C GLY A 209 -5.90 7.76 -22.46
N CYS A 210 -4.57 7.65 -22.58
CA CYS A 210 -3.90 6.37 -22.73
C CYS A 210 -4.24 5.39 -21.61
N TYR A 211 -4.36 4.11 -21.96
CA TYR A 211 -4.55 3.03 -21.01
C TYR A 211 -3.61 1.85 -21.28
N LEU A 212 -3.42 1.04 -20.25
CA LEU A 212 -2.67 -0.21 -20.24
C LEU A 212 -3.63 -1.39 -20.10
N GLU A 213 -3.39 -2.44 -20.87
CA GLU A 213 -4.08 -3.73 -20.77
C GLU A 213 -3.10 -4.87 -21.03
N ASN A 214 -3.18 -5.97 -20.27
CA ASN A 214 -2.26 -7.12 -20.38
C ASN A 214 -0.77 -6.71 -20.46
N SER A 215 -0.39 -5.72 -19.67
CA SER A 215 0.94 -5.10 -19.75
C SER A 215 1.73 -5.37 -18.49
N TYR A 216 2.99 -5.73 -18.68
CA TYR A 216 3.90 -6.13 -17.62
C TYR A 216 5.10 -5.20 -17.60
N ALA A 217 5.66 -4.92 -16.42
CA ALA A 217 6.98 -4.29 -16.32
C ALA A 217 7.77 -4.83 -15.13
N ASP A 218 9.10 -4.83 -15.25
CA ASP A 218 10.00 -5.07 -14.13
C ASP A 218 10.07 -3.82 -13.21
N GLU A 219 11.11 -2.99 -13.32
CA GLU A 219 11.18 -1.69 -12.68
C GLU A 219 10.77 -0.59 -13.67
N ILE A 220 9.78 0.22 -13.32
CA ILE A 220 9.38 1.34 -14.20
C ILE A 220 8.95 2.56 -13.40
N VAL A 221 9.31 3.74 -13.92
CA VAL A 221 8.75 5.01 -13.46
C VAL A 221 7.50 5.32 -14.25
N PHE A 222 6.40 5.51 -13.54
CA PHE A 222 5.14 5.99 -14.11
C PHE A 222 5.07 7.51 -14.04
N ASN A 223 4.79 8.17 -15.16
CA ASN A 223 4.60 9.63 -15.23
C ASN A 223 3.35 10.02 -16.04
N GLY A 224 2.77 11.19 -15.72
CA GLY A 224 1.57 11.71 -16.37
C GLY A 224 0.27 11.11 -15.81
N THR A 225 -0.58 10.58 -16.69
CA THR A 225 -1.85 9.95 -16.34
C THR A 225 -1.93 8.57 -16.97
N ILE A 226 -1.95 7.53 -16.14
CA ILE A 226 -1.93 6.13 -16.56
C ILE A 226 -3.24 5.48 -16.14
N ILE A 227 -3.94 4.91 -17.12
CA ILE A 227 -5.24 4.28 -16.91
C ILE A 227 -5.08 2.75 -16.95
N ILE A 228 -5.50 2.08 -15.89
CA ILE A 228 -5.42 0.62 -15.75
C ILE A 228 -6.70 0.00 -16.30
N LYS A 229 -6.64 -0.66 -17.46
CA LYS A 229 -7.81 -1.31 -18.06
C LYS A 229 -7.94 -2.76 -17.64
N ASP A 230 -6.93 -3.61 -17.86
CA ASP A 230 -6.99 -5.01 -17.42
C ASP A 230 -5.60 -5.62 -17.25
N ASN A 231 -5.46 -6.55 -16.30
CA ASN A 231 -4.25 -7.36 -16.10
C ASN A 231 -2.92 -6.58 -16.24
N VAL A 232 -2.78 -5.48 -15.50
CA VAL A 232 -1.54 -4.69 -15.46
C VAL A 232 -0.75 -5.08 -14.21
N VAL A 233 0.49 -5.50 -14.43
CA VAL A 233 1.37 -6.05 -13.39
C VAL A 233 2.74 -5.39 -13.47
N ILE A 234 3.19 -4.79 -12.37
CA ILE A 234 4.50 -4.13 -12.29
C ILE A 234 5.28 -4.74 -11.14
N ASP A 235 6.54 -5.09 -11.32
CA ASP A 235 7.31 -5.65 -10.21
C ASP A 235 7.73 -4.54 -9.23
N TYR A 236 8.54 -3.58 -9.68
CA TYR A 236 8.93 -2.40 -8.91
C TYR A 236 8.36 -1.12 -9.57
N LEU A 237 7.32 -0.57 -8.95
CA LEU A 237 6.71 0.66 -9.40
C LEU A 237 7.26 1.88 -8.65
N ILE A 238 7.80 2.84 -9.41
CA ILE A 238 8.03 4.21 -8.95
C ILE A 238 6.93 5.09 -9.55
N ASN A 239 5.90 5.38 -8.77
CA ASN A 239 4.77 6.17 -9.26
C ASN A 239 4.98 7.66 -9.05
N GLN A 240 5.14 8.42 -10.14
CA GLN A 240 5.06 9.89 -10.16
C GLN A 240 3.79 10.38 -10.88
N ALA A 241 2.98 9.44 -11.38
CA ALA A 241 1.77 9.70 -12.16
C ALA A 241 0.52 9.81 -11.29
N THR A 242 -0.57 10.20 -11.94
CA THR A 242 -1.92 9.83 -11.49
C THR A 242 -2.30 8.50 -12.16
N VAL A 243 -2.55 7.48 -11.33
CA VAL A 243 -2.96 6.14 -11.76
C VAL A 243 -4.39 5.88 -11.31
N TYR A 244 -5.26 5.48 -12.25
CA TYR A 244 -6.64 5.10 -11.92
C TYR A 244 -7.19 4.04 -12.89
N ASN A 245 -8.30 3.38 -12.53
CA ASN A 245 -8.90 2.33 -13.36
C ASN A 245 -9.63 2.88 -14.60
N TYR A 246 -9.67 2.10 -15.68
CA TYR A 246 -10.51 2.38 -16.84
C TYR A 246 -12.00 2.32 -16.47
N PHE A 247 -12.84 3.03 -17.24
CA PHE A 247 -14.29 3.02 -17.01
C PHE A 247 -14.93 1.69 -17.45
N GLY A 248 -16.03 1.29 -16.82
CA GLY A 248 -16.86 0.17 -17.27
C GLY A 248 -16.83 -1.08 -16.37
N ASP A 249 -15.80 -1.25 -15.53
CA ASP A 249 -15.76 -2.31 -14.51
C ASP A 249 -14.77 -1.96 -13.39
N ASN A 250 -14.86 -2.68 -12.27
CA ASN A 250 -13.86 -2.67 -11.21
C ASN A 250 -12.59 -3.36 -11.70
N ARG A 251 -11.42 -2.75 -11.45
CA ARG A 251 -10.14 -3.25 -11.99
C ARG A 251 -9.14 -3.54 -10.89
N THR A 252 -8.25 -4.48 -11.17
CA THR A 252 -7.12 -4.81 -10.29
C THR A 252 -5.83 -4.30 -10.92
N PHE A 253 -5.03 -3.61 -10.10
CA PHE A 253 -3.66 -3.24 -10.43
C PHE A 253 -2.71 -3.97 -9.49
N THR A 254 -1.72 -4.67 -10.03
CA THR A 254 -0.83 -5.54 -9.23
C THR A 254 0.59 -5.01 -9.21
N ILE A 255 1.17 -4.95 -8.02
CA ILE A 255 2.59 -4.66 -7.77
C ILE A 255 3.25 -5.87 -7.10
N ASN A 256 4.22 -6.53 -7.72
CA ASN A 256 4.76 -7.80 -7.18
C ASN A 256 5.91 -7.63 -6.18
N GLN A 257 6.72 -6.57 -6.28
CA GLN A 257 7.94 -6.43 -5.47
C GLN A 257 7.93 -5.20 -4.58
N ARG A 258 7.71 -4.00 -5.14
CA ARG A 258 7.77 -2.76 -4.35
C ARG A 258 6.98 -1.63 -4.97
N LEU A 259 6.32 -0.85 -4.14
CA LEU A 259 5.67 0.40 -4.50
C LEU A 259 6.39 1.58 -3.83
N ASP A 260 6.96 2.48 -4.64
CA ASP A 260 7.37 3.82 -4.22
C ASP A 260 6.41 4.84 -4.83
N ASN A 261 5.43 5.29 -4.04
CA ASN A 261 4.40 6.21 -4.51
C ASN A 261 4.74 7.66 -4.17
N TYR A 262 5.07 8.46 -5.18
CA TYR A 262 5.18 9.93 -5.10
C TYR A 262 3.99 10.65 -5.74
N GLY A 263 3.19 9.94 -6.54
CA GLY A 263 2.03 10.45 -7.25
C GLY A 263 0.71 10.15 -6.55
N ILE A 264 -0.31 9.89 -7.36
CA ILE A 264 -1.68 9.58 -6.92
C ILE A 264 -2.06 8.20 -7.46
N ILE A 265 -2.57 7.32 -6.61
CA ILE A 265 -3.27 6.10 -7.00
C ILE A 265 -4.71 6.23 -6.50
N CYS A 266 -5.70 6.22 -7.39
CA CYS A 266 -7.09 6.42 -7.00
C CYS A 266 -8.10 5.63 -7.85
N ASN A 267 -9.33 5.53 -7.35
CA ASN A 267 -10.44 5.12 -8.20
C ASN A 267 -10.64 6.11 -9.34
N ASN A 268 -11.20 5.63 -10.45
CA ASN A 268 -11.61 6.49 -11.54
C ASN A 268 -12.55 7.61 -11.02
N PRO A 269 -12.35 8.87 -11.43
CA PRO A 269 -13.12 10.00 -10.91
C PRO A 269 -14.63 9.95 -11.16
N THR A 270 -15.09 9.10 -12.10
CA THR A 270 -16.48 9.08 -12.56
C THR A 270 -17.28 7.87 -12.06
N ALA A 271 -16.69 6.68 -12.01
CA ALA A 271 -17.36 5.44 -11.58
C ALA A 271 -16.36 4.28 -11.43
N TYR A 272 -16.81 3.19 -10.79
CA TYR A 272 -16.05 1.94 -10.60
C TYR A 272 -14.84 2.05 -9.67
N LEU A 273 -14.38 0.90 -9.21
CA LEU A 273 -13.46 0.77 -8.10
C LEU A 273 -12.12 0.20 -8.56
N LEU A 274 -11.03 0.77 -8.04
CA LEU A 274 -9.68 0.24 -8.18
C LEU A 274 -9.33 -0.61 -6.96
N PHE A 275 -8.87 -1.83 -7.22
CA PHE A 275 -8.24 -2.70 -6.24
C PHE A 275 -6.74 -2.75 -6.51
N VAL A 276 -5.93 -2.50 -5.50
CA VAL A 276 -4.46 -2.49 -5.61
C VAL A 276 -3.92 -3.68 -4.83
N ASN A 277 -3.35 -4.64 -5.54
CA ASN A 277 -2.68 -5.79 -4.95
C ASN A 277 -1.18 -5.49 -4.87
N ILE A 278 -0.57 -5.72 -3.71
CA ILE A 278 0.86 -5.46 -3.50
C ILE A 278 1.49 -6.68 -2.81
N ALA A 279 2.43 -7.36 -3.46
CA ALA A 279 3.08 -8.54 -2.89
C ALA A 279 4.36 -8.25 -2.09
N GLY A 280 4.87 -7.02 -2.14
CA GLY A 280 6.04 -6.61 -1.35
C GLY A 280 5.87 -5.30 -0.59
N ASP A 281 6.92 -4.49 -0.55
CA ASP A 281 7.03 -3.32 0.35
C ASP A 281 6.32 -2.08 -0.22
N VAL A 282 5.87 -1.18 0.67
CA VAL A 282 5.18 0.07 0.32
C VAL A 282 5.86 1.27 0.97
N ASN A 283 6.38 2.19 0.17
CA ASN A 283 6.79 3.53 0.59
C ASN A 283 5.86 4.56 -0.03
N ASN A 284 5.05 5.21 0.80
CA ASN A 284 4.09 6.20 0.36
C ASN A 284 4.53 7.63 0.74
N TYR A 285 4.92 8.40 -0.28
CA TYR A 285 5.20 9.83 -0.23
C TYR A 285 4.10 10.66 -0.91
N GLY A 286 3.07 9.98 -1.45
CA GLY A 286 2.00 10.57 -2.23
C GLY A 286 0.63 10.14 -1.72
N THR A 287 -0.38 10.20 -2.59
CA THR A 287 -1.77 9.90 -2.22
C THR A 287 -2.19 8.51 -2.70
N ILE A 288 -2.77 7.70 -1.81
CA ILE A 288 -3.44 6.44 -2.17
C ILE A 288 -4.90 6.52 -1.72
N ARG A 289 -5.82 6.55 -2.70
CA ARG A 289 -7.28 6.69 -2.59
C ARG A 289 -8.03 5.65 -3.43
N SER A 290 -7.64 4.38 -3.29
CA SER A 290 -8.29 3.25 -3.98
C SER A 290 -9.41 2.66 -3.14
N ASN A 291 -10.28 1.81 -3.70
CA ASN A 291 -11.31 1.15 -2.90
C ASN A 291 -10.72 0.09 -1.97
N LYS A 292 -9.78 -0.70 -2.49
CA LYS A 292 -9.14 -1.78 -1.76
C LYS A 292 -7.63 -1.74 -1.96
N ILE A 293 -6.91 -1.94 -0.87
CA ILE A 293 -5.48 -2.28 -0.85
C ILE A 293 -5.40 -3.70 -0.28
N TYR A 294 -4.72 -4.59 -0.99
CA TYR A 294 -4.54 -5.98 -0.58
C TYR A 294 -3.06 -6.34 -0.61
N LEU A 295 -2.49 -6.55 0.58
CA LEU A 295 -1.13 -7.05 0.71
C LEU A 295 -1.14 -8.58 0.54
N THR A 296 -0.41 -9.07 -0.46
CA THR A 296 -0.46 -10.46 -0.94
C THR A 296 0.84 -11.21 -0.72
N GLY A 297 0.79 -12.54 -0.68
CA GLY A 297 1.97 -13.36 -0.45
C GLY A 297 2.33 -13.51 1.02
N ALA A 298 3.39 -14.27 1.27
CA ALA A 298 3.81 -14.72 2.61
C ALA A 298 5.01 -13.95 3.18
N ALA A 299 5.63 -13.06 2.39
CA ALA A 299 6.73 -12.24 2.87
C ALA A 299 6.23 -11.19 3.87
N GLN A 300 7.11 -10.73 4.76
CA GLN A 300 6.80 -9.56 5.58
C GLN A 300 6.77 -8.31 4.71
N HIS A 301 5.68 -7.56 4.77
CA HIS A 301 5.51 -6.28 4.08
C HIS A 301 6.01 -5.14 4.96
N LYS A 302 6.95 -4.34 4.47
CA LYS A 302 7.36 -3.11 5.13
C LYS A 302 6.52 -1.95 4.64
N LEU A 303 6.00 -1.17 5.59
CA LEU A 303 5.15 -0.02 5.32
C LEU A 303 5.82 1.26 5.81
N TYR A 304 5.93 2.24 4.92
CA TYR A 304 6.41 3.57 5.23
C TYR A 304 5.44 4.62 4.69
N GLN A 305 5.20 5.66 5.47
CA GLN A 305 4.51 6.88 5.09
C GLN A 305 5.34 8.08 5.56
N SER A 306 5.48 9.09 4.70
CA SER A 306 6.30 10.25 5.04
C SER A 306 5.67 11.15 6.11
N ASP A 307 4.34 11.25 6.14
CA ASP A 307 3.58 12.03 7.11
C ASP A 307 2.07 11.66 7.07
N SER A 308 1.27 12.35 7.88
CA SER A 308 -0.17 12.14 8.00
C SER A 308 -1.01 12.56 6.79
N TYR A 309 -0.49 13.37 5.87
CA TYR A 309 -1.20 13.76 4.64
C TYR A 309 -1.24 12.62 3.61
N HIS A 310 -0.38 11.63 3.80
CA HIS A 310 -0.20 10.47 2.91
C HIS A 310 -0.85 9.22 3.49
N SER A 311 -1.98 9.38 4.18
CA SER A 311 -2.75 8.26 4.73
C SER A 311 -3.24 7.30 3.64
N PHE A 312 -3.36 6.02 4.01
CA PHE A 312 -4.12 5.09 3.20
C PHE A 312 -5.60 5.44 3.35
N ASN A 313 -6.21 5.91 2.27
CA ASN A 313 -7.63 6.21 2.22
C ASN A 313 -8.29 5.18 1.32
N CYS A 314 -9.05 4.30 1.94
CA CYS A 314 -9.55 3.09 1.31
C CYS A 314 -10.82 2.62 2.01
N ASN A 315 -11.64 1.82 1.34
CA ASN A 315 -12.71 1.11 2.06
C ASN A 315 -12.13 -0.10 2.79
N ASN A 316 -11.18 -0.82 2.16
CA ASN A 316 -10.60 -2.04 2.69
C ASN A 316 -9.08 -2.03 2.58
N PHE A 317 -8.39 -2.25 3.70
CA PHE A 317 -6.98 -2.59 3.74
C PHE A 317 -6.86 -4.00 4.29
N ILE A 318 -6.42 -4.95 3.47
CA ILE A 318 -6.44 -6.38 3.82
C ILE A 318 -5.02 -6.94 3.68
N VAL A 319 -4.59 -7.74 4.64
CA VAL A 319 -3.37 -8.56 4.55
C VAL A 319 -3.76 -10.01 4.25
N SER A 320 -3.03 -10.73 3.40
CA SER A 320 -3.40 -12.07 2.91
C SER A 320 -3.70 -13.12 3.99
N GLY A 321 -3.15 -12.98 5.19
CA GLY A 321 -3.14 -14.01 6.22
C GLY A 321 -1.88 -14.87 6.22
N GLU A 322 -1.02 -14.72 5.21
CA GLU A 322 0.23 -15.50 5.08
C GLU A 322 1.48 -14.67 5.39
N GLY A 323 1.40 -13.34 5.31
CA GLY A 323 2.49 -12.40 5.57
C GLY A 323 2.20 -11.49 6.78
N SER A 324 3.25 -11.10 7.50
CA SER A 324 3.17 -10.06 8.55
C SER A 324 3.39 -8.65 7.96
N THR A 325 3.07 -7.61 8.73
CA THR A 325 3.41 -6.23 8.37
C THR A 325 4.40 -5.64 9.36
N LYS A 326 5.30 -4.77 8.89
CA LYS A 326 6.23 -4.03 9.73
C LYS A 326 6.23 -2.57 9.35
N ALA A 327 5.93 -1.70 10.32
CA ALA A 327 6.00 -0.27 10.13
C ALA A 327 7.45 0.22 10.18
N LEU A 328 7.78 1.15 9.29
CA LEU A 328 9.03 1.91 9.25
C LEU A 328 8.83 3.39 9.63
N SER A 329 7.59 3.78 9.91
CA SER A 329 7.14 5.10 10.31
C SER A 329 5.81 4.96 11.06
N ASN A 330 5.25 6.07 11.55
CA ASN A 330 3.83 6.10 11.87
C ASN A 330 3.00 5.77 10.63
N ILE A 331 1.91 5.01 10.82
CA ILE A 331 1.00 4.60 9.75
C ILE A 331 -0.39 5.18 10.02
N TYR A 332 -0.92 5.85 9.00
CA TYR A 332 -2.17 6.60 9.01
C TYR A 332 -3.16 5.99 8.03
N PHE A 333 -4.38 5.78 8.51
CA PHE A 333 -5.52 5.28 7.78
C PHE A 333 -6.70 6.25 7.90
N LEU A 334 -7.45 6.39 6.81
CA LEU A 334 -8.65 7.22 6.74
C LEU A 334 -9.78 6.44 6.08
N ASN A 335 -10.91 6.31 6.79
CA ASN A 335 -12.13 5.60 6.34
C ASN A 335 -11.93 4.11 5.99
N CYS A 336 -10.88 3.47 6.50
CA CYS A 336 -10.54 2.09 6.15
C CYS A 336 -11.10 1.05 7.15
N GLU A 337 -11.64 -0.03 6.62
CA GLU A 337 -11.68 -1.33 7.29
C GLU A 337 -10.31 -2.01 7.14
N ILE A 338 -9.54 -2.06 8.22
CA ILE A 338 -8.23 -2.70 8.29
C ILE A 338 -8.44 -4.12 8.79
N ASN A 339 -8.18 -5.13 7.95
CA ASN A 339 -8.23 -6.53 8.33
C ASN A 339 -6.86 -7.17 8.14
N LEU A 340 -6.20 -7.51 9.25
CA LEU A 340 -4.89 -8.16 9.22
C LEU A 340 -4.97 -9.69 9.11
N ASN A 341 -6.18 -10.27 9.06
CA ASN A 341 -6.42 -11.71 8.92
C ASN A 341 -5.64 -12.56 9.95
N ASN A 342 -5.65 -12.10 11.20
CA ASN A 342 -4.94 -12.66 12.36
C ASN A 342 -3.41 -12.67 12.23
N THR A 343 -2.85 -11.81 11.38
CA THR A 343 -1.40 -11.63 11.27
C THR A 343 -0.91 -10.50 12.18
N THR A 344 0.40 -10.49 12.41
CA THR A 344 1.07 -9.48 13.23
C THR A 344 1.40 -8.22 12.43
N MET A 345 1.12 -7.05 13.01
CA MET A 345 1.72 -5.77 12.63
C MET A 345 2.73 -5.33 13.69
N ILE A 346 4.00 -5.26 13.29
CA ILE A 346 5.12 -4.83 14.15
C ILE A 346 5.28 -3.31 13.99
N LEU A 347 5.10 -2.58 15.08
CA LEU A 347 5.12 -1.12 15.15
C LEU A 347 6.38 -0.59 15.84
N HIS A 348 7.47 -1.36 15.87
CA HIS A 348 8.73 -0.91 16.45
C HIS A 348 9.95 -1.51 15.74
N ASN A 349 11.11 -0.92 16.00
CA ASN A 349 12.42 -1.49 15.75
C ASN A 349 13.28 -1.37 17.02
N GLU A 350 14.59 -1.64 16.93
CA GLU A 350 15.49 -1.63 18.09
C GLU A 350 15.52 -0.28 18.80
N ASP A 351 15.37 0.82 18.06
CA ASP A 351 15.57 2.19 18.57
C ASP A 351 14.29 3.05 18.57
N ASN A 352 13.21 2.60 17.92
CA ASN A 352 12.02 3.42 17.67
C ASN A 352 10.72 2.64 17.87
N SER A 353 9.71 3.33 18.39
CA SER A 353 8.31 2.91 18.39
C SER A 353 7.51 3.80 17.44
N TYR A 354 6.57 3.21 16.73
CA TYR A 354 5.69 3.86 15.77
C TYR A 354 4.23 3.74 16.21
N GLY A 355 3.41 4.69 15.76
CA GLY A 355 1.99 4.71 16.02
C GLY A 355 1.15 4.23 14.84
N LEU A 356 -0.03 3.69 15.17
CA LEU A 356 -1.11 3.37 14.24
C LEU A 356 -2.27 4.35 14.47
N TYR A 357 -2.61 5.10 13.42
CA TYR A 357 -3.62 6.15 13.47
C TYR A 357 -4.76 5.79 12.53
N LEU A 358 -5.98 5.69 13.06
CA LEU A 358 -7.17 5.39 12.28
C LEU A 358 -8.24 6.45 12.51
N ASP A 359 -8.48 7.22 11.46
CA ASP A 359 -9.55 8.20 11.39
C ASP A 359 -10.74 7.59 10.63
N SER A 360 -11.80 7.23 11.36
CA SER A 360 -12.98 6.54 10.84
C SER A 360 -12.69 5.15 10.26
N GLY A 361 -13.55 4.18 10.55
CA GLY A 361 -13.41 2.79 10.10
C GLY A 361 -13.25 1.80 11.26
N LYS A 362 -12.50 0.72 11.04
CA LYS A 362 -12.32 -0.33 12.06
C LYS A 362 -11.05 -1.13 11.86
N LEU A 363 -10.49 -1.64 12.95
CA LEU A 363 -9.38 -2.60 12.94
C LEU A 363 -9.89 -3.98 13.36
N LEU A 364 -9.65 -4.98 12.52
CA LEU A 364 -10.16 -6.34 12.63
C LEU A 364 -9.05 -7.37 12.58
N TYR A 365 -9.22 -8.44 13.37
CA TYR A 365 -8.42 -9.67 13.29
C TYR A 365 -6.92 -9.36 13.26
N ALA A 366 -6.45 -8.66 14.29
CA ALA A 366 -5.11 -8.08 14.31
C ALA A 366 -4.34 -8.47 15.57
N ILE A 367 -3.06 -8.79 15.38
CA ILE A 367 -2.08 -8.86 16.47
C ILE A 367 -1.16 -7.65 16.31
N LEU A 368 -1.13 -6.74 17.27
CA LEU A 368 -0.23 -5.59 17.24
C LEU A 368 0.93 -5.81 18.20
N GLU A 369 2.15 -5.70 17.69
CA GLU A 369 3.39 -5.69 18.48
C GLU A 369 3.92 -4.25 18.52
N GLY A 370 3.73 -3.61 19.65
CA GLY A 370 4.15 -2.26 19.98
C GLY A 370 5.54 -2.25 20.63
N GLY A 371 6.22 -1.12 20.51
CA GLY A 371 7.40 -0.83 21.32
C GLY A 371 7.02 -0.07 22.58
N THR A 372 8.03 0.37 23.33
CA THR A 372 7.87 1.08 24.62
C THR A 372 7.06 2.39 24.54
N ALA A 373 6.87 2.95 23.34
CA ALA A 373 6.13 4.19 23.12
C ALA A 373 5.17 4.12 21.91
N SER A 374 4.74 2.92 21.51
CA SER A 374 3.80 2.77 20.40
C SER A 374 2.43 3.34 20.76
N VAL A 375 1.85 4.10 19.84
CA VAL A 375 0.55 4.76 20.02
C VAL A 375 -0.50 4.10 19.15
N LEU A 376 -1.68 3.82 19.71
CA LEU A 376 -2.89 3.57 18.94
C LEU A 376 -3.82 4.78 19.11
N ASN A 377 -4.10 5.48 18.01
CA ASN A 377 -5.00 6.63 18.04
C ASN A 377 -6.22 6.37 17.14
N LEU A 378 -7.40 6.31 17.76
CA LEU A 378 -8.67 6.13 17.08
C LEU A 378 -9.51 7.40 17.19
N VAL A 379 -10.05 7.87 16.07
CA VAL A 379 -10.94 9.03 16.03
C VAL A 379 -12.13 8.80 15.10
N ASN A 380 -13.14 9.67 15.18
CA ASN A 380 -14.31 9.66 14.29
C ASN A 380 -15.04 8.31 14.23
N ASN A 381 -15.34 7.74 15.40
CA ASN A 381 -16.04 6.46 15.59
C ASN A 381 -15.30 5.21 15.09
N ALA A 382 -13.96 5.27 15.02
CA ALA A 382 -13.16 4.08 14.79
C ALA A 382 -13.26 3.08 15.96
N TYR A 383 -13.27 1.78 15.65
CA TYR A 383 -13.45 0.72 16.65
C TYR A 383 -12.57 -0.50 16.41
N LEU A 384 -12.44 -1.32 17.45
CA LEU A 384 -11.60 -2.52 17.50
C LEU A 384 -12.45 -3.79 17.61
N SER A 385 -12.10 -4.83 16.86
CA SER A 385 -12.77 -6.14 16.91
C SER A 385 -11.79 -7.28 16.65
N ASN A 386 -11.68 -8.23 17.58
CA ASN A 386 -10.73 -9.33 17.55
C ASN A 386 -9.29 -8.82 17.40
N VAL A 387 -8.87 -7.99 18.35
CA VAL A 387 -7.55 -7.35 18.35
C VAL A 387 -6.82 -7.67 19.64
N SER A 388 -5.62 -8.25 19.52
CA SER A 388 -4.70 -8.44 20.64
C SER A 388 -3.49 -7.53 20.49
N MET A 389 -3.02 -6.96 21.60
CA MET A 389 -1.88 -6.06 21.64
C MET A 389 -0.96 -6.43 22.80
N ASP A 390 0.32 -6.10 22.70
CA ASP A 390 1.25 -6.10 23.83
C ASP A 390 1.20 -4.76 24.60
N ASP A 391 2.03 -3.80 24.24
CA ASP A 391 2.31 -2.57 24.99
C ASP A 391 1.92 -1.35 24.16
N PHE A 392 0.87 -0.63 24.57
CA PHE A 392 0.40 0.53 23.82
C PHE A 392 -0.06 1.68 24.71
N ILE A 393 0.17 2.88 24.19
CA ILE A 393 -0.51 4.11 24.61
C ILE A 393 -1.75 4.28 23.74
N TRP A 394 -2.93 4.33 24.34
CA TRP A 394 -4.17 4.61 23.61
C TRP A 394 -4.49 6.10 23.66
N GLN A 395 -4.87 6.67 22.52
CA GLN A 395 -5.27 8.08 22.38
C GLN A 395 -6.58 8.21 21.59
N GLY A 396 -7.25 9.36 21.76
CA GLY A 396 -8.49 9.67 21.06
C GLY A 396 -9.72 9.02 21.70
N THR A 397 -10.54 8.35 20.89
CA THR A 397 -11.74 7.63 21.33
C THR A 397 -11.66 6.18 20.85
N VAL A 398 -11.39 5.27 21.78
CA VAL A 398 -11.21 3.84 21.49
C VAL A 398 -12.50 3.09 21.80
N ILE A 399 -13.14 2.56 20.77
CA ILE A 399 -14.40 1.82 20.90
C ILE A 399 -14.14 0.31 20.82
N ILE A 400 -14.61 -0.43 21.82
CA ILE A 400 -14.41 -1.88 21.97
C ILE A 400 -15.62 -2.64 21.43
N GLU A 401 -15.47 -3.38 20.34
CA GLU A 401 -16.54 -4.22 19.79
C GLU A 401 -16.47 -5.67 20.28
N ASN A 402 -15.54 -6.49 19.79
CA ASN A 402 -15.43 -7.90 20.18
C ASN A 402 -13.98 -8.24 20.55
N ASN A 403 -13.78 -9.09 21.56
CA ASN A 403 -12.49 -9.74 21.86
C ASN A 403 -11.26 -8.82 21.73
N VAL A 404 -11.22 -7.75 22.53
CA VAL A 404 -10.07 -6.85 22.57
C VAL A 404 -9.27 -7.13 23.84
N SER A 405 -7.98 -7.40 23.66
CA SER A 405 -7.05 -7.64 24.77
C SER A 405 -5.73 -6.90 24.57
N ILE A 406 -5.13 -6.44 25.66
CA ILE A 406 -3.83 -5.76 25.65
C ILE A 406 -3.01 -6.17 26.87
N ASN A 407 -1.68 -6.27 26.78
CA ASN A 407 -0.85 -6.59 27.93
C ASN A 407 -0.70 -5.40 28.86
N ASN A 408 0.02 -4.36 28.41
CA ASN A 408 0.24 -3.13 29.16
C ASN A 408 -0.45 -1.97 28.45
N LEU A 409 -1.46 -1.40 29.10
CA LEU A 409 -2.24 -0.27 28.59
C LEU A 409 -1.93 1.00 29.38
N ILE A 410 -1.37 1.99 28.68
CA ILE A 410 -1.40 3.39 29.13
C ILE A 410 -2.60 4.04 28.45
N ASN A 411 -3.69 4.23 29.17
CA ASN A 411 -4.89 4.86 28.61
C ASN A 411 -4.82 6.39 28.72
N GLN A 412 -4.63 7.05 27.58
CA GLN A 412 -4.80 8.50 27.38
C GLN A 412 -6.01 8.78 26.45
N ALA A 413 -6.94 7.83 26.36
CA ALA A 413 -8.12 7.91 25.52
C ALA A 413 -9.40 7.89 26.36
N THR A 414 -10.51 8.25 25.70
CA THR A 414 -11.84 7.84 26.15
C THR A 414 -12.13 6.45 25.59
N VAL A 415 -12.32 5.46 26.47
CA VAL A 415 -12.57 4.06 26.12
C VAL A 415 -13.99 3.67 26.49
N TYR A 416 -14.75 3.12 25.54
CA TYR A 416 -16.09 2.58 25.81
C TYR A 416 -16.49 1.43 24.87
N ASN A 417 -17.57 0.72 25.21
CA ASN A 417 -18.06 -0.39 24.40
C ASN A 417 -18.84 0.05 23.14
N TYR A 418 -18.72 -0.69 22.05
CA TYR A 418 -19.56 -0.52 20.88
C TYR A 418 -21.04 -0.80 21.23
N SER A 419 -21.96 -0.11 20.56
CA SER A 419 -23.40 -0.26 20.80
C SER A 419 -23.93 -1.62 20.35
N GLY A 420 -24.87 -2.18 21.10
CA GLY A 420 -25.66 -3.35 20.66
C GLY A 420 -25.42 -4.65 21.45
N ASP A 421 -24.38 -4.71 22.28
CA ASP A 421 -24.19 -5.80 23.26
C ASP A 421 -23.24 -5.37 24.40
N HIS A 422 -23.17 -6.17 25.45
CA HIS A 422 -22.19 -6.10 26.52
C HIS A 422 -20.82 -6.54 26.05
N ARG A 423 -19.79 -5.72 26.27
CA ARG A 423 -18.44 -5.96 25.73
C ARG A 423 -17.41 -6.06 26.84
N THR A 424 -16.38 -6.86 26.61
CA THR A 424 -15.26 -7.02 27.54
C THR A 424 -13.98 -6.46 26.94
N LEU A 425 -13.30 -5.61 27.70
CA LEU A 425 -11.90 -5.25 27.48
C LEU A 425 -11.04 -6.04 28.46
N THR A 426 -10.03 -6.75 27.96
CA THR A 426 -9.10 -7.53 28.79
C THR A 426 -7.73 -6.87 28.84
N ILE A 427 -7.22 -6.63 30.04
CA ILE A 427 -5.86 -6.16 30.31
C ILE A 427 -5.10 -7.33 30.94
N ASN A 428 -4.08 -7.85 30.27
CA ASN A 428 -3.39 -9.07 30.72
C ASN A 428 -2.32 -8.80 31.78
N GLN A 429 -1.75 -7.58 31.85
CA GLN A 429 -0.63 -7.29 32.74
C GLN A 429 -0.83 -6.00 33.55
N ARG A 430 -0.96 -4.83 32.93
CA ARG A 430 -1.04 -3.56 33.67
C ARG A 430 -1.93 -2.55 32.98
N LEU A 431 -2.73 -1.84 33.77
CA LEU A 431 -3.50 -0.67 33.35
C LEU A 431 -3.01 0.57 34.09
N ASP A 432 -2.49 1.56 33.35
CA ASP A 432 -2.32 2.93 33.80
C ASP A 432 -3.39 3.81 33.13
N ASN A 433 -4.44 4.14 33.86
CA ASN A 433 -5.53 4.96 33.34
C ASN A 433 -5.30 6.44 33.67
N TYR A 434 -5.05 7.27 32.66
CA TYR A 434 -4.91 8.73 32.80
C TYR A 434 -6.16 9.49 32.32
N GLU A 435 -7.02 8.84 31.54
CA GLU A 435 -8.22 9.44 30.98
C GLU A 435 -9.46 8.63 31.38
N THR A 436 -10.41 8.44 30.46
CA THR A 436 -11.75 7.91 30.77
C THR A 436 -11.92 6.47 30.31
N ILE A 437 -12.44 5.60 31.18
CA ILE A 437 -13.00 4.29 30.82
C ILE A 437 -14.46 4.25 31.25
N CYS A 438 -15.37 4.01 30.33
CA CYS A 438 -16.80 4.11 30.60
C CYS A 438 -17.71 3.19 29.80
N ASN A 439 -18.97 3.12 30.21
CA ASN A 439 -20.02 2.53 29.38
C ASN A 439 -20.36 3.44 28.19
N SER A 440 -20.79 2.83 27.09
CA SER A 440 -21.32 3.54 25.92
C SER A 440 -22.44 4.51 26.30
N PRO A 441 -22.51 5.70 25.67
CA PRO A 441 -23.61 6.65 25.92
C PRO A 441 -24.97 6.17 25.42
N ASN A 442 -25.01 5.17 24.54
CA ASN A 442 -26.25 4.73 23.88
C ASN A 442 -26.93 3.58 24.63
N THR A 443 -26.26 2.43 24.80
CA THR A 443 -26.80 1.23 25.48
C THR A 443 -25.69 0.23 25.88
N HIS A 444 -26.04 -0.74 26.72
CA HIS A 444 -25.18 -1.85 27.17
C HIS A 444 -23.98 -1.39 28.01
N TRP A 445 -23.11 -2.35 28.34
CA TRP A 445 -22.16 -2.21 29.43
C TRP A 445 -20.77 -2.66 29.01
N LEU A 446 -19.77 -1.96 29.51
CA LEU A 446 -18.36 -2.33 29.42
C LEU A 446 -17.95 -3.09 30.69
N PHE A 447 -17.46 -4.31 30.48
CA PHE A 447 -16.80 -5.15 31.46
C PHE A 447 -15.29 -4.97 31.28
N LEU A 448 -14.60 -4.63 32.36
CA LEU A 448 -13.15 -4.50 32.37
C LEU A 448 -12.57 -5.67 33.14
N THR A 449 -11.76 -6.49 32.49
CA THR A 449 -11.08 -7.63 33.11
C THR A 449 -9.59 -7.33 33.15
N ILE A 450 -8.97 -7.36 34.32
CA ILE A 450 -7.56 -7.02 34.51
C ILE A 450 -6.87 -8.16 35.23
N ALA A 451 -5.85 -8.76 34.59
CA ALA A 451 -5.13 -9.89 35.15
C ALA A 451 -3.86 -9.50 35.94
N GLY A 452 -3.47 -8.23 35.92
CA GLY A 452 -2.42 -7.71 36.81
C GLY A 452 -2.82 -6.37 37.42
N ASP A 453 -1.94 -5.38 37.35
CA ASP A 453 -2.03 -4.20 38.22
C ASP A 453 -2.94 -3.09 37.67
N LEU A 454 -3.56 -2.33 38.58
CA LEU A 454 -4.45 -1.20 38.27
C LEU A 454 -3.93 0.08 38.91
N TYR A 455 -3.51 1.04 38.08
CA TYR A 455 -3.17 2.39 38.45
C TYR A 455 -4.19 3.35 37.84
N ASN A 456 -5.02 3.98 38.67
CA ASN A 456 -6.02 4.93 38.21
C ASN A 456 -5.66 6.38 38.60
N TYR A 457 -5.30 7.15 37.58
CA TYR A 457 -5.08 8.60 37.59
C TYR A 457 -6.19 9.35 36.84
N GLY A 458 -7.19 8.63 36.32
CA GLY A 458 -8.27 9.17 35.49
C GLY A 458 -9.65 8.80 36.03
N THR A 459 -10.65 8.78 35.16
CA THR A 459 -12.03 8.45 35.54
C THR A 459 -12.42 7.06 35.05
N ILE A 460 -12.95 6.23 35.94
CA ILE A 460 -13.51 4.92 35.58
C ILE A 460 -14.99 4.89 35.99
N PHE A 461 -15.88 4.76 35.01
CA PHE A 461 -17.33 4.67 35.18
C PHE A 461 -17.99 3.64 34.25
N ASN A 462 -17.49 2.41 34.34
CA ASN A 462 -18.01 1.26 33.59
C ASN A 462 -18.96 0.41 34.46
N TYR A 463 -19.49 -0.69 33.93
CA TYR A 463 -20.44 -1.51 34.68
C TYR A 463 -19.76 -2.42 35.69
N GLN A 464 -18.73 -3.16 35.27
CA GLN A 464 -18.08 -4.15 36.11
C GLN A 464 -16.57 -4.21 35.88
N ILE A 465 -15.80 -4.26 36.97
CA ILE A 465 -14.37 -4.52 36.95
C ILE A 465 -14.11 -5.86 37.63
N ASN A 466 -13.36 -6.73 36.95
CA ASN A 466 -12.86 -8.00 37.49
C ASN A 466 -11.34 -7.95 37.53
N LEU A 467 -10.75 -7.97 38.72
CA LEU A 467 -9.33 -8.27 38.90
C LEU A 467 -9.18 -9.79 39.04
N ILE A 468 -8.53 -10.43 38.07
CA ILE A 468 -8.40 -11.90 37.99
C ILE A 468 -6.95 -12.35 37.89
N SER A 469 -6.37 -12.91 38.95
CA SER A 469 -4.97 -13.35 38.86
C SER A 469 -4.61 -14.48 39.81
N ASN A 470 -3.60 -15.25 39.42
CA ASN A 470 -2.93 -16.20 40.31
C ASN A 470 -1.82 -15.53 41.13
N THR A 471 -1.58 -14.23 40.91
CA THR A 471 -0.61 -13.43 41.66
C THR A 471 -1.30 -12.27 42.38
N GLN A 472 -0.58 -11.66 43.32
CA GLN A 472 -1.01 -10.43 43.97
C GLN A 472 -1.29 -9.32 42.94
N HIS A 473 -2.39 -8.58 43.14
CA HIS A 473 -2.66 -7.33 42.44
C HIS A 473 -2.12 -6.14 43.22
N ILE A 474 -1.62 -5.15 42.49
CA ILE A 474 -1.32 -3.81 43.00
C ILE A 474 -2.40 -2.84 42.54
N LEU A 475 -2.94 -2.06 43.48
CA LEU A 475 -3.95 -1.05 43.23
C LEU A 475 -3.47 0.33 43.66
N LEU A 476 -3.69 1.33 42.81
CA LEU A 476 -3.49 2.74 43.11
C LEU A 476 -4.67 3.54 42.57
N VAL A 477 -5.20 4.44 43.40
CA VAL A 477 -6.20 5.45 43.05
C VAL A 477 -5.66 6.80 43.50
N GLN A 478 -5.46 7.73 42.56
CA GLN A 478 -4.72 8.96 42.84
C GLN A 478 -5.31 9.80 43.97
N ASP A 479 -6.60 10.10 43.90
CA ASP A 479 -7.34 10.85 44.90
C ASP A 479 -8.85 10.65 44.73
N GLU A 480 -9.65 11.31 45.59
CA GLU A 480 -11.11 11.23 45.57
C GLU A 480 -11.77 11.59 44.23
N ASN A 481 -11.16 12.46 43.42
CA ASN A 481 -11.69 12.83 42.10
C ASN A 481 -11.50 11.73 41.05
N HIS A 482 -10.67 10.73 41.37
CA HIS A 482 -10.36 9.58 40.53
C HIS A 482 -10.98 8.30 41.10
N SER A 483 -12.07 8.44 41.86
CA SER A 483 -12.82 7.30 42.42
C SER A 483 -13.20 6.28 41.35
N ILE A 484 -13.08 5.00 41.67
CA ILE A 484 -13.59 3.91 40.82
C ILE A 484 -15.11 3.85 40.97
N ALA A 485 -15.83 4.19 39.91
CA ALA A 485 -17.29 4.29 39.90
C ALA A 485 -17.95 3.23 39.01
N CYS A 486 -17.86 1.95 39.40
CA CYS A 486 -18.52 0.86 38.69
C CYS A 486 -19.65 0.23 39.51
N SER A 487 -20.61 -0.44 38.87
CA SER A 487 -21.68 -1.14 39.60
C SER A 487 -21.13 -2.31 40.42
N HIS A 488 -20.15 -3.02 39.87
CA HIS A 488 -19.55 -4.20 40.50
C HIS A 488 -18.02 -4.19 40.37
N PHE A 489 -17.32 -4.29 41.49
CA PHE A 489 -15.88 -4.43 41.56
C PHE A 489 -15.54 -5.74 42.25
N TYR A 490 -15.01 -6.69 41.48
CA TYR A 490 -14.64 -8.01 41.96
C TYR A 490 -13.12 -8.18 41.96
N ILE A 491 -12.60 -8.69 43.07
CA ILE A 491 -11.26 -9.28 43.11
C ILE A 491 -11.44 -10.79 43.25
N ASP A 492 -11.06 -11.53 42.22
CA ASP A 492 -11.01 -12.99 42.20
C ASP A 492 -9.56 -13.41 41.95
N SER A 493 -8.74 -13.25 42.99
CA SER A 493 -7.31 -13.48 42.92
C SER A 493 -6.82 -14.44 44.00
N VAL A 494 -5.74 -15.15 43.71
CA VAL A 494 -5.09 -16.00 44.72
C VAL A 494 -4.08 -15.17 45.50
N GLY A 495 -4.37 -14.89 46.77
CA GLY A 495 -3.43 -14.28 47.71
C GLY A 495 -3.90 -12.96 48.31
N ILE A 496 -2.93 -12.14 48.70
CA ILE A 496 -3.12 -10.83 49.31
C ILE A 496 -2.91 -9.77 48.23
N SER A 497 -3.90 -8.94 47.95
CA SER A 497 -3.77 -7.75 47.10
C SER A 497 -3.25 -6.57 47.91
N LYS A 498 -2.54 -5.62 47.29
CA LYS A 498 -1.91 -4.49 47.99
C LYS A 498 -2.34 -3.15 47.39
N ALA A 499 -2.69 -2.20 48.24
CA ALA A 499 -2.86 -0.81 47.87
C ALA A 499 -1.53 -0.03 47.97
N LEU A 500 -1.34 0.94 47.08
CA LEU A 500 -0.24 1.92 47.11
C LEU A 500 -0.71 3.35 47.39
N SER A 501 -1.99 3.52 47.68
CA SER A 501 -2.63 4.80 47.98
C SER A 501 -3.92 4.53 48.75
N ASP A 502 -4.53 5.61 49.23
CA ASP A 502 -5.94 5.57 49.61
C ASP A 502 -6.80 5.07 48.44
N LEU A 503 -7.81 4.27 48.76
CA LEU A 503 -8.74 3.71 47.79
C LEU A 503 -10.08 4.42 47.88
N TYR A 504 -10.55 4.91 46.74
CA TYR A 504 -11.80 5.65 46.63
C TYR A 504 -12.75 4.94 45.67
N TYR A 505 -13.95 4.65 46.16
CA TYR A 505 -15.02 4.01 45.39
C TYR A 505 -16.31 4.81 45.46
N ALA A 506 -17.05 4.86 44.36
CA ALA A 506 -18.34 5.56 44.29
C ALA A 506 -19.43 4.66 43.69
N ASN A 507 -20.57 4.54 44.38
CA ASN A 507 -21.74 3.76 43.96
C ASN A 507 -21.41 2.32 43.53
N CYS A 508 -20.52 1.67 44.27
CA CYS A 508 -19.91 0.40 43.88
C CYS A 508 -20.24 -0.75 44.84
N GLU A 509 -20.62 -1.91 44.30
CA GLU A 509 -20.54 -3.18 45.02
C GLU A 509 -19.11 -3.70 44.94
N ILE A 510 -18.36 -3.58 46.04
CA ILE A 510 -16.99 -4.06 46.15
C ILE A 510 -17.02 -5.43 46.81
N ASN A 511 -16.52 -6.46 46.14
CA ASN A 511 -16.48 -7.81 46.65
C ASN A 511 -15.10 -8.43 46.40
N LEU A 512 -14.40 -8.76 47.48
CA LEU A 512 -13.05 -9.35 47.39
C LEU A 512 -13.07 -10.88 47.34
N ASN A 513 -14.25 -11.51 47.24
CA ASN A 513 -14.45 -12.96 47.18
C ASN A 513 -13.69 -13.74 48.28
N GLY A 514 -13.60 -13.16 49.48
CA GLY A 514 -12.90 -13.72 50.63
C GLY A 514 -11.38 -13.52 50.65
N THR A 515 -10.83 -12.79 49.69
CA THR A 515 -9.41 -12.42 49.63
C THR A 515 -9.07 -11.26 50.58
N ILE A 516 -7.77 -11.06 50.80
CA ILE A 516 -7.24 -10.02 51.68
C ILE A 516 -6.73 -8.84 50.85
N MET A 517 -7.07 -7.63 51.25
CA MET A 517 -6.48 -6.38 50.76
C MET A 517 -5.65 -5.70 51.85
N MET A 518 -4.35 -5.55 51.61
CA MET A 518 -3.40 -4.85 52.46
C MET A 518 -3.40 -3.36 52.12
N LEU A 519 -3.65 -2.52 53.13
CA LEU A 519 -3.67 -1.05 53.02
C LEU A 519 -2.50 -0.40 53.76
N TYR A 520 -1.31 -1.00 53.71
CA TYR A 520 -0.11 -0.38 54.24
C TYR A 520 1.13 -0.87 53.51
N ASP A 521 2.22 -0.14 53.67
CA ASP A 521 3.56 -0.60 53.38
C ASP A 521 4.50 -0.32 54.56
N GLU A 522 5.82 -0.41 54.34
CA GLU A 522 6.81 -0.21 55.40
C GLU A 522 6.75 1.20 56.00
N ASP A 523 6.27 2.18 55.23
CA ASP A 523 6.36 3.61 55.56
C ASP A 523 4.99 4.29 55.71
N ASN A 524 3.91 3.70 55.17
CA ASN A 524 2.61 4.36 55.04
C ASN A 524 1.45 3.42 55.42
N SER A 525 0.38 4.01 55.97
CA SER A 525 -0.95 3.39 56.04
C SER A 525 -1.88 4.10 55.05
N TYR A 526 -2.74 3.34 54.39
CA TYR A 526 -3.70 3.80 53.39
C TYR A 526 -5.13 3.56 53.87
N SER A 527 -6.05 4.38 53.37
CA SER A 527 -7.44 4.42 53.81
C SER A 527 -8.41 3.92 52.74
N LEU A 528 -9.62 3.56 53.17
CA LEU A 528 -10.71 3.11 52.32
C LEU A 528 -11.91 4.04 52.44
N TYR A 529 -12.28 4.65 51.32
CA TYR A 529 -13.40 5.57 51.19
C TYR A 529 -14.44 5.00 50.24
N ILE A 530 -15.68 4.81 50.73
CA ILE A 530 -16.79 4.28 49.94
C ILE A 530 -17.95 5.25 49.98
N ASN A 531 -18.24 5.87 48.85
CA ASN A 531 -19.31 6.84 48.67
C ASN A 531 -20.49 6.21 47.91
N GLY A 532 -21.46 5.66 48.66
CA GLY A 532 -22.55 4.86 48.11
C GLY A 532 -22.08 3.47 47.63
N GLY A 533 -22.95 2.47 47.75
CA GLY A 533 -22.64 1.09 47.40
C GLY A 533 -22.49 0.18 48.63
N LYS A 534 -21.66 -0.85 48.55
CA LYS A 534 -21.48 -1.83 49.64
C LYS A 534 -20.14 -2.56 49.54
N LEU A 535 -19.58 -2.91 50.68
CA LEU A 535 -18.41 -3.78 50.79
C LEU A 535 -18.84 -5.18 51.27
N LEU A 536 -18.51 -6.19 50.47
CA LEU A 536 -18.96 -7.58 50.66
C LEU A 536 -17.80 -8.57 50.67
N ASN A 537 -17.95 -9.63 51.48
CA ASN A 537 -17.08 -10.82 51.46
C ASN A 537 -15.59 -10.46 51.33
N ALA A 538 -15.11 -9.61 52.24
CA ALA A 538 -13.81 -8.99 52.12
C ALA A 538 -13.01 -9.09 53.41
N SER A 539 -11.70 -9.23 53.30
CA SER A 539 -10.78 -9.03 54.42
C SER A 539 -9.87 -7.84 54.10
N PHE A 540 -9.77 -6.88 55.02
CA PHE A 540 -8.84 -5.76 54.91
C PHE A 540 -7.83 -5.78 56.05
N ASP A 541 -6.55 -5.67 55.71
CA ASP A 541 -5.44 -5.56 56.64
C ASP A 541 -4.93 -4.11 56.58
N GLY A 542 -5.38 -3.30 57.54
CA GLY A 542 -5.03 -1.89 57.65
C GLY A 542 -3.66 -1.68 58.31
N GLY A 543 -3.12 -0.48 58.16
CA GLY A 543 -2.01 -0.01 58.98
C GLY A 543 -2.51 0.83 60.15
N THR A 544 -1.61 1.23 61.05
CA THR A 544 -1.98 1.94 62.30
C THR A 544 -2.74 3.26 62.08
N GLU A 545 -2.66 3.85 60.89
CA GLU A 545 -3.37 5.09 60.53
C GLU A 545 -4.46 4.91 59.46
N SER A 546 -4.79 3.67 59.09
CA SER A 546 -5.80 3.37 58.06
C SER A 546 -7.20 3.80 58.50
N VAL A 547 -7.88 4.60 57.68
CA VAL A 547 -9.25 5.08 57.93
C VAL A 547 -10.25 4.31 57.07
N LEU A 548 -11.39 3.96 57.65
CA LEU A 548 -12.60 3.59 56.92
C LEU A 548 -13.62 4.73 57.02
N LYS A 549 -14.11 5.19 55.87
CA LYS A 549 -15.19 6.18 55.80
C LYS A 549 -16.26 5.75 54.80
N LEU A 550 -17.49 5.67 55.28
CA LEU A 550 -18.67 5.33 54.48
C LEU A 550 -19.58 6.56 54.35
N GLU A 551 -20.02 6.83 53.13
CA GLU A 551 -20.93 7.94 52.81
C GLU A 551 -22.12 7.45 51.98
N ASN A 552 -23.19 8.25 51.91
CA ASN A 552 -24.35 8.02 51.05
C ASN A 552 -24.96 6.61 51.15
N ASN A 553 -25.18 6.15 52.38
CA ASN A 553 -25.73 4.85 52.72
C ASN A 553 -24.88 3.64 52.28
N ALA A 554 -23.57 3.83 52.10
CA ALA A 554 -22.65 2.70 51.97
C ALA A 554 -22.64 1.85 53.24
N TYR A 555 -22.56 0.51 53.08
CA TYR A 555 -22.62 -0.43 54.19
C TYR A 555 -21.66 -1.62 54.03
N LEU A 556 -21.39 -2.30 55.13
CA LEU A 556 -20.53 -3.47 55.24
C LEU A 556 -21.36 -4.74 55.46
N SER A 557 -20.99 -5.85 54.83
CA SER A 557 -21.69 -7.14 54.96
C SER A 557 -20.71 -8.31 54.72
N ASN A 558 -20.53 -9.19 55.71
CA ASN A 558 -19.52 -10.25 55.71
C ASN A 558 -18.08 -9.74 55.51
N VAL A 559 -17.62 -8.83 56.37
CA VAL A 559 -16.29 -8.19 56.25
C VAL A 559 -15.45 -8.42 57.49
N THR A 560 -14.18 -8.79 57.30
CA THR A 560 -13.16 -8.83 58.36
C THR A 560 -12.16 -7.69 58.18
N MET A 561 -11.78 -7.03 59.28
CA MET A 561 -10.83 -5.92 59.25
C MET A 561 -9.80 -6.03 60.37
N ASP A 562 -8.59 -5.54 60.15
CA ASP A 562 -7.58 -5.30 61.19
C ASP A 562 -6.98 -3.91 61.07
N ASP A 563 -6.63 -3.31 62.20
CA ASP A 563 -6.03 -1.98 62.34
C ASP A 563 -6.75 -0.88 61.53
N PHE A 564 -7.97 -0.51 61.95
CA PHE A 564 -8.73 0.59 61.34
C PHE A 564 -9.23 1.65 62.32
N ILE A 565 -9.28 2.89 61.83
CA ILE A 565 -10.00 4.01 62.41
C ILE A 565 -11.32 4.15 61.66
N TRP A 566 -12.46 4.05 62.35
CA TRP A 566 -13.76 4.30 61.74
C TRP A 566 -14.15 5.76 61.90
N GLN A 567 -14.54 6.43 60.81
CA GLN A 567 -14.97 7.84 60.81
C GLN A 567 -16.33 8.02 60.15
N GLY A 568 -17.09 9.02 60.60
CA GLY A 568 -18.40 9.36 60.05
C GLY A 568 -19.49 8.41 60.54
N THR A 569 -20.32 7.88 59.63
CA THR A 569 -21.34 6.88 59.94
C THR A 569 -20.94 5.56 59.30
N VAL A 570 -20.78 4.50 60.09
CA VAL A 570 -20.48 3.16 59.57
C VAL A 570 -21.73 2.29 59.68
N ILE A 571 -22.28 1.86 58.54
CA ILE A 571 -23.47 1.02 58.48
C ILE A 571 -23.05 -0.44 58.34
N ILE A 572 -23.54 -1.29 59.24
CA ILE A 572 -23.29 -2.74 59.25
C ILE A 572 -24.60 -3.45 58.93
N GLU A 573 -24.61 -4.29 57.91
CA GLU A 573 -25.76 -5.12 57.55
C GLU A 573 -25.68 -6.49 58.25
N ASN A 574 -24.58 -7.23 58.08
CA ASN A 574 -24.37 -8.51 58.73
C ASN A 574 -22.87 -8.86 58.89
N ASN A 575 -22.55 -9.70 59.87
CA ASN A 575 -21.27 -10.41 60.02
C ASN A 575 -20.01 -9.56 59.77
N VAL A 576 -19.84 -8.46 60.49
CA VAL A 576 -18.60 -7.67 60.47
C VAL A 576 -17.79 -7.96 61.73
N SER A 577 -16.51 -8.27 61.56
CA SER A 577 -15.57 -8.44 62.67
C SER A 577 -14.34 -7.58 62.46
N ILE A 578 -13.89 -6.90 63.50
CA ILE A 578 -12.69 -6.08 63.49
C ILE A 578 -11.83 -6.42 64.71
N ASN A 579 -10.52 -6.62 64.49
CA ASN A 579 -9.57 -6.94 65.56
C ASN A 579 -9.21 -5.67 66.35
N ASN A 580 -8.51 -4.73 65.71
CA ASN A 580 -8.11 -3.45 66.29
C ASN A 580 -8.92 -2.29 65.69
N LEU A 581 -9.84 -1.73 66.48
CA LEU A 581 -10.71 -0.61 66.09
C LEU A 581 -10.46 0.62 66.96
N ILE A 582 -10.17 1.76 66.33
CA ILE A 582 -10.35 3.08 66.93
C ILE A 582 -11.66 3.66 66.39
N ASN A 583 -12.71 3.69 67.22
CA ASN A 583 -14.00 4.23 66.79
C ASN A 583 -14.06 5.75 66.97
N GLN A 584 -14.09 6.48 65.86
CA GLN A 584 -14.41 7.92 65.76
C GLN A 584 -15.73 8.16 65.01
N ALA A 585 -16.48 7.09 64.71
CA ALA A 585 -17.77 7.14 64.03
C ALA A 585 -18.94 7.33 65.02
N THR A 586 -20.04 7.91 64.54
CA THR A 586 -21.30 8.13 65.28
C THR A 586 -22.37 7.12 64.92
#